data_AF-A0A0J8AXT0-F1
#
_entry.id   AF-A0A0J8AXT0-F1
#
_cell.length_a   1.000
_cell.length_b   1.000
_cell.length_c   1.000
_cell.angle_alpha   90.00
_cell.angle_beta   90.00
_cell.angle_gamma   90.00
#
_symmetry.space_group_name_H-M   'P 1'
#
loop_
_entity.id
_entity.type
_entity.pdbx_description
1 polymer ?
#
loop_
_entity_poly.entity_id
_entity_poly.type
_entity_poly.pdbx_seq_one_letter_code
_entity_poly.pdbx_strand_id
1 'polypeptide(L)'
;MIGSDSAFSPYYVRNETGDQVIYWLDTDANIRDTVVNGHEAPVKVVPYELLQASSRDTTSISLNLQVHGPWLPISGLKFDKVGAKRFVLAPTRNAPATAANMYLVADCSLLNGIKTLTLRSSLVIVNNLKVAVELYSSDQPPSVDLDRADPQRFGPVAPGQSLPVPLRLLHLDRIYIRPDQGSVRWSETPFSVTGLSRMKSGESMLLQCLTTDRTVAPNFFSYFNGAFSNRQAPLRGSRFMLM
;
A
#
# COMPACT_ATOMS: atom_id res chain seq x y z
N MET A 1 32.20 8.43 30.95
CA MET A 1 31.23 7.53 30.30
C MET A 1 30.89 8.13 28.96
N ILE A 2 31.45 7.59 27.87
CA ILE A 2 31.16 8.03 26.51
C ILE A 2 30.04 7.11 26.02
N GLY A 3 28.85 7.67 25.80
CA GLY A 3 27.71 6.93 25.26
C GLY A 3 28.02 6.49 23.82
N SER A 4 28.35 5.22 23.66
CA SER A 4 28.48 4.57 22.37
C SER A 4 27.09 4.21 21.85
N ASP A 5 26.41 5.15 21.19
CA ASP A 5 25.17 4.84 20.47
C ASP A 5 24.86 5.84 19.35
N SER A 6 25.87 6.20 18.53
CA SER A 6 25.60 6.85 17.25
C SER A 6 25.74 5.85 16.10
N ALA A 7 24.89 4.82 16.11
CA ALA A 7 24.66 4.00 14.92
C ALA A 7 23.89 4.84 13.90
N PHE A 8 24.57 5.71 13.16
CA PHE A 8 23.97 6.45 12.06
C PHE A 8 23.69 5.46 10.92
N SER A 9 22.43 5.13 10.69
CA SER A 9 22.02 4.40 9.49
C SER A 9 21.59 5.40 8.41
N PRO A 10 22.27 5.45 7.25
CA PRO A 10 21.88 6.32 6.14
C PRO A 10 20.69 5.79 5.32
N TYR A 11 20.12 4.64 5.71
CA TYR A 11 19.04 3.97 4.98
C TYR A 11 17.90 3.59 5.91
N TYR A 12 16.67 3.92 5.52
CA TYR A 12 15.45 3.58 6.26
C TYR A 12 14.48 2.83 5.36
N VAL A 13 13.76 1.88 5.95
CA VAL A 13 12.60 1.24 5.32
C VAL A 13 11.36 1.76 6.02
N ARG A 14 10.48 2.40 5.25
CA ARG A 14 9.18 2.86 5.71
C ARG A 14 8.09 1.94 5.17
N ASN A 15 7.20 1.48 6.02
CA ASN A 15 6.16 0.53 5.64
C ASN A 15 4.78 1.19 5.63
N GLU A 16 4.12 1.19 4.47
CA GLU A 16 2.74 1.65 4.25
C GLU A 16 1.97 0.58 3.45
N THR A 17 2.30 -0.70 3.67
CA THR A 17 1.68 -1.83 2.96
C THR A 17 0.36 -2.32 3.58
N GLY A 18 -0.03 -1.78 4.72
CA GLY A 18 -1.22 -2.17 5.48
C GLY A 18 -0.97 -3.27 6.52
N ASP A 19 0.14 -4.00 6.44
CA ASP A 19 0.51 -5.09 7.35
C ASP A 19 2.00 -5.02 7.72
N GLN A 20 2.47 -5.90 8.60
CA GLN A 20 3.89 -6.00 8.92
C GLN A 20 4.71 -6.52 7.75
N VAL A 21 5.94 -6.03 7.64
CA VAL A 21 6.89 -6.45 6.61
C VAL A 21 8.21 -6.83 7.28
N ILE A 22 8.75 -7.98 6.88
CA ILE A 22 10.07 -8.44 7.31
C ILE A 22 11.06 -8.16 6.19
N TYR A 23 12.21 -7.60 6.51
CA TYR A 23 13.27 -7.36 5.54
C TYR A 23 14.62 -7.85 6.05
N TRP A 24 15.51 -8.16 5.12
CA TRP A 24 16.90 -8.56 5.43
C TRP A 24 17.85 -8.14 4.32
N LEU A 25 19.13 -8.05 4.65
CA LEU A 25 20.17 -7.75 3.68
C LEU A 25 20.41 -8.96 2.77
N ASP A 26 20.72 -8.70 1.51
CA ASP A 26 21.09 -9.75 0.57
C ASP A 26 22.42 -10.42 0.93
N THR A 27 23.31 -9.67 1.61
CA THR A 27 24.61 -10.13 2.08
C THR A 27 24.53 -10.98 3.35
N ASP A 28 23.51 -10.77 4.19
CA ASP A 28 23.32 -11.53 5.44
C ASP A 28 21.84 -11.72 5.77
N ALA A 29 21.34 -12.93 5.55
CA ALA A 29 19.95 -13.31 5.84
C ALA A 29 19.64 -13.47 7.34
N ASN A 30 20.66 -13.44 8.22
CA ASN A 30 20.47 -13.48 9.68
C ASN A 30 20.12 -12.11 10.25
N ILE A 31 20.50 -11.03 9.56
CA ILE A 31 20.14 -9.66 9.94
C ILE A 31 18.74 -9.38 9.38
N ARG A 32 17.72 -9.74 10.16
CA ARG A 32 16.31 -9.49 9.85
C ARG A 32 15.76 -8.42 10.76
N ASP A 33 14.93 -7.55 10.20
CA ASP A 33 14.14 -6.61 10.99
C ASP A 33 12.68 -6.61 10.49
N THR A 34 11.79 -6.15 11.37
CA THR A 34 10.35 -6.09 11.09
C THR A 34 9.87 -4.66 11.21
N VAL A 35 9.19 -4.18 10.17
CA VAL A 35 8.56 -2.85 10.17
C VAL A 35 7.05 -3.04 10.17
N VAL A 36 6.40 -2.57 11.22
CA VAL A 36 4.93 -2.54 11.29
C VAL A 36 4.38 -1.45 10.37
N ASN A 37 3.11 -1.57 9.97
CA ASN A 37 2.47 -0.58 9.10
C ASN A 37 2.51 0.84 9.72
N GLY A 38 2.73 1.84 8.89
CA GLY A 38 2.85 3.26 9.26
C GLY A 38 4.18 3.67 9.90
N HIS A 39 5.10 2.73 10.14
CA HIS A 39 6.36 2.99 10.82
C HIS A 39 7.55 2.89 9.87
N GLU A 40 8.69 3.37 10.35
CA GLU A 40 9.98 3.26 9.67
C GLU A 40 11.02 2.64 10.60
N ALA A 41 11.95 1.88 10.01
CA ALA A 41 13.04 1.26 10.72
C ALA A 41 14.38 1.55 10.02
N PRO A 42 15.46 1.79 10.78
CA PRO A 42 16.79 1.95 10.22
C PRO A 42 17.31 0.60 9.72
N VAL A 43 17.90 0.59 8.53
CA VAL A 43 18.59 -0.59 8.01
C VAL A 43 19.92 -0.72 8.72
N LYS A 44 20.12 -1.83 9.43
CA LYS A 44 21.39 -2.11 10.11
C LYS A 44 22.39 -2.58 9.07
N VAL A 45 23.30 -1.71 8.67
CA VAL A 45 24.37 -2.00 7.70
C VAL A 45 25.69 -2.11 8.45
N VAL A 46 26.48 -3.14 8.15
CA VAL A 46 27.79 -3.30 8.79
C VAL A 46 28.79 -2.30 8.19
N PRO A 47 29.65 -1.63 8.97
CA PRO A 47 30.56 -0.60 8.47
C PRO A 47 31.45 -1.02 7.28
N TYR A 48 31.86 -2.30 7.19
CA TYR A 48 32.66 -2.78 6.06
C TYR A 48 31.87 -2.74 4.73
N GLU A 49 30.55 -2.92 4.78
CA GLU A 49 29.68 -2.88 3.59
C GLU A 49 29.53 -1.45 3.08
N LEU A 50 29.46 -0.47 3.99
CA LEU A 50 29.48 0.95 3.65
C LEU A 50 30.81 1.34 2.98
N LEU A 51 31.94 0.82 3.47
CA LEU A 51 33.25 1.05 2.86
C LEU A 51 33.34 0.45 1.45
N GLN A 52 32.83 -0.76 1.23
CA GLN A 52 32.76 -1.36 -0.11
C GLN A 52 31.82 -0.59 -1.04
N ALA A 53 30.65 -0.16 -0.55
CA ALA A 53 29.71 0.67 -1.30
C ALA A 53 30.29 2.03 -1.69
N SER A 54 31.16 2.61 -0.86
CA SER A 54 31.83 3.90 -1.15
C SER A 54 33.01 3.78 -2.13
N SER A 55 33.60 2.59 -2.27
CA SER A 55 34.84 2.36 -3.04
C SER A 55 34.61 1.69 -4.40
N ARG A 56 33.40 1.19 -4.67
CA ARG A 56 33.00 0.64 -5.97
C ARG A 56 31.70 1.30 -6.43
N ASP A 57 31.68 1.82 -7.66
CA ASP A 57 30.50 2.37 -8.35
C ASP A 57 29.32 1.38 -8.53
N THR A 58 29.32 0.20 -7.90
CA THR A 58 28.43 -0.93 -8.25
C THR A 58 27.83 -1.74 -7.09
N THR A 59 28.25 -1.60 -5.83
CA THR A 59 27.63 -2.36 -4.72
C THR A 59 26.58 -1.52 -3.99
N SER A 60 25.42 -1.34 -4.64
CA SER A 60 24.22 -0.80 -3.98
C SER A 60 23.72 -1.80 -2.93
N ILE A 61 23.46 -1.32 -1.71
CA ILE A 61 22.78 -2.12 -0.69
C ILE A 61 21.45 -2.64 -1.26
N SER A 62 21.30 -3.95 -1.19
CA SER A 62 20.15 -4.68 -1.70
C SER A 62 19.45 -5.37 -0.54
N LEU A 63 18.13 -5.21 -0.49
CA LEU A 63 17.25 -5.82 0.50
C LEU A 63 16.40 -6.90 -0.16
N ASN A 64 16.12 -7.91 0.64
CA ASN A 64 15.06 -8.87 0.43
C ASN A 64 13.91 -8.55 1.38
N LEU A 65 12.70 -8.91 0.96
CA LEU A 65 11.47 -8.52 1.63
C LEU A 65 10.47 -9.67 1.67
N GLN A 66 9.84 -9.89 2.82
CA GLN A 66 8.65 -10.71 2.97
C GLN A 66 7.50 -9.85 3.45
N VAL A 67 6.51 -9.65 2.59
CA VAL A 67 5.24 -9.02 2.96
C VAL A 67 4.35 -10.06 3.65
N HIS A 68 3.59 -9.65 4.65
CA HIS A 68 2.55 -10.49 5.23
C HIS A 68 1.48 -10.89 4.19
N GLY A 69 1.01 -12.14 4.26
CA GLY A 69 0.03 -12.71 3.34
C GLY A 69 0.63 -13.82 2.45
N PRO A 70 -0.12 -14.28 1.44
CA PRO A 70 0.23 -15.46 0.65
C PRO A 70 1.23 -15.15 -0.47
N TRP A 71 2.26 -14.34 -0.20
CA TRP A 71 3.19 -13.82 -1.19
C TRP A 71 4.57 -14.46 -1.09
N LEU A 72 5.22 -14.70 -2.23
CA LEU A 72 6.64 -15.05 -2.27
C LEU A 72 7.51 -13.85 -1.85
N PRO A 73 8.69 -14.09 -1.24
CA PRO A 73 9.66 -13.05 -0.97
C PRO A 73 10.06 -12.29 -2.24
N ILE A 74 10.29 -10.99 -2.11
CA ILE A 74 10.86 -10.15 -3.15
C ILE A 74 12.35 -9.97 -2.86
N SER A 75 13.17 -10.10 -3.89
CA SER A 75 14.61 -9.85 -3.80
C SER A 75 15.07 -8.62 -4.59
N GLY A 76 16.23 -8.08 -4.22
CA GLY A 76 16.91 -7.05 -4.99
C GLY A 76 16.32 -5.64 -4.89
N LEU A 77 15.67 -5.29 -3.77
CA LEU A 77 15.25 -3.92 -3.51
C LEU A 77 16.49 -3.06 -3.22
N LYS A 78 16.76 -2.07 -4.06
CA LYS A 78 17.99 -1.25 -3.98
C LYS A 78 17.69 0.21 -3.63
N PHE A 79 18.56 0.80 -2.82
CA PHE A 79 18.58 2.24 -2.51
C PHE A 79 19.38 3.07 -3.53
N ASP A 80 19.73 2.50 -4.68
CA ASP A 80 20.64 3.12 -5.68
C ASP A 80 20.02 4.36 -6.35
N LYS A 81 18.77 4.26 -6.77
CA LYS A 81 18.07 5.26 -7.59
C LYS A 81 16.86 5.80 -6.85
N VAL A 82 16.80 7.13 -6.76
CA VAL A 82 15.61 7.85 -6.28
C VAL A 82 14.44 7.62 -7.24
N GLY A 83 13.25 7.43 -6.68
CA GLY A 83 12.00 7.22 -7.38
C GLY A 83 11.38 5.84 -7.15
N ALA A 84 10.20 5.66 -7.74
CA ALA A 84 9.37 4.48 -7.55
C ALA A 84 9.76 3.33 -8.50
N LYS A 85 10.00 2.15 -7.90
CA LYS A 85 10.14 0.87 -8.59
C LYS A 85 8.99 -0.06 -8.21
N ARG A 86 8.68 -0.99 -9.10
CA ARG A 86 7.59 -1.97 -8.93
C ARG A 86 8.15 -3.37 -8.84
N PHE A 87 7.66 -4.13 -7.89
CA PHE A 87 8.00 -5.52 -7.68
C PHE A 87 6.75 -6.37 -7.78
N VAL A 88 6.84 -7.51 -8.46
CA VAL A 88 5.75 -8.48 -8.57
C VAL A 88 5.64 -9.21 -7.24
N LEU A 89 4.45 -9.20 -6.65
CA LEU A 89 4.07 -10.09 -5.55
C LEU A 89 3.40 -11.30 -6.17
N ALA A 90 4.19 -12.35 -6.37
CA ALA A 90 3.68 -13.62 -6.86
C ALA A 90 3.06 -14.40 -5.70
N PRO A 91 1.86 -14.99 -5.88
CA PRO A 91 1.25 -15.82 -4.86
C PRO A 91 2.08 -17.09 -4.60
N THR A 92 2.06 -17.55 -3.36
CA THR A 92 2.62 -18.85 -2.98
C THR A 92 1.77 -19.99 -3.53
N ARG A 93 2.31 -21.22 -3.57
CA ARG A 93 1.55 -22.41 -4.01
C ARG A 93 0.32 -22.70 -3.14
N ASN A 94 0.32 -22.25 -1.89
CA ASN A 94 -0.78 -22.42 -0.94
C ASN A 94 -1.77 -21.24 -0.95
N ALA A 95 -1.56 -20.26 -1.83
CA ALA A 95 -2.50 -19.16 -1.99
C ALA A 95 -3.84 -19.67 -2.54
N PRO A 96 -4.95 -18.97 -2.25
CA PRO A 96 -6.24 -19.25 -2.87
C PRO A 96 -6.14 -19.27 -4.40
N ALA A 97 -6.95 -20.09 -5.07
CA ALA A 97 -6.96 -20.18 -6.54
C ALA A 97 -7.28 -18.84 -7.24
N THR A 98 -7.90 -17.91 -6.52
CA THR A 98 -8.23 -16.55 -6.98
C THR A 98 -7.07 -15.56 -6.86
N ALA A 99 -5.96 -15.95 -6.21
CA ALA A 99 -4.83 -15.06 -6.00
C ALA A 99 -4.09 -14.78 -7.32
N ALA A 100 -4.18 -13.53 -7.80
CA ALA A 100 -3.44 -13.04 -8.94
C ALA A 100 -2.14 -12.34 -8.53
N ASN A 101 -1.25 -12.10 -9.50
CA ASN A 101 -0.06 -11.28 -9.30
C ASN A 101 -0.45 -9.87 -8.86
N MET A 102 0.06 -9.45 -7.72
CA MET A 102 -0.08 -8.09 -7.21
C MET A 102 1.23 -7.33 -7.37
N TYR A 103 1.22 -6.04 -7.06
CA TYR A 103 2.39 -5.20 -7.18
C TYR A 103 2.69 -4.43 -5.89
N LEU A 104 3.92 -4.58 -5.41
CA LEU A 104 4.52 -3.71 -4.42
C LEU A 104 5.16 -2.53 -5.15
N VAL A 105 4.94 -1.32 -4.63
CA VAL A 105 5.69 -0.12 -5.02
C VAL A 105 6.70 0.17 -3.91
N ALA A 106 7.97 0.26 -4.28
CA ALA A 106 9.05 0.72 -3.42
C ALA A 106 9.54 2.07 -3.96
N ASP A 107 9.32 3.13 -3.20
CA ASP A 107 9.67 4.49 -3.57
C ASP A 107 10.88 4.97 -2.75
N CYS A 108 12.02 5.12 -3.42
CA CYS A 108 13.22 5.60 -2.77
C CYS A 108 13.25 7.12 -2.82
N SER A 109 13.23 7.77 -1.67
CA SER A 109 13.41 9.21 -1.51
C SER A 109 14.75 9.52 -0.87
N LEU A 110 15.27 10.73 -1.10
CA LEU A 110 16.48 11.25 -0.46
C LEU A 110 16.12 12.57 0.20
N LEU A 111 16.19 12.63 1.53
CA LEU A 111 15.92 13.83 2.31
C LEU A 111 17.04 14.01 3.33
N ASN A 112 17.65 15.20 3.36
CA ASN A 112 18.73 15.54 4.30
C ASN A 112 19.87 14.50 4.34
N GLY A 113 20.22 13.92 3.18
CA GLY A 113 21.28 12.91 3.07
C GLY A 113 20.87 11.49 3.50
N ILE A 114 19.61 11.29 3.91
CA ILE A 114 19.07 9.99 4.32
C ILE A 114 18.20 9.43 3.19
N LYS A 115 18.44 8.17 2.82
CA LYS A 115 17.63 7.45 1.83
C LYS A 115 16.53 6.66 2.52
N THR A 116 15.28 6.94 2.18
CA THR A 116 14.12 6.22 2.72
C THR A 116 13.42 5.47 1.60
N LEU A 117 13.31 4.15 1.76
CA LEU A 117 12.55 3.27 0.86
C LEU A 117 11.15 3.06 1.44
N THR A 118 10.16 3.76 0.87
CA THR A 118 8.76 3.63 1.25
C THR A 118 8.11 2.50 0.48
N LEU A 119 7.64 1.49 1.21
CA LEU A 119 6.96 0.31 0.70
C LEU A 119 5.46 0.51 0.80
N ARG A 120 4.74 0.39 -0.31
CA ARG A 120 3.28 0.52 -0.33
C ARG A 120 2.66 -0.28 -1.46
N SER A 121 1.36 -0.46 -1.41
CA SER A 121 0.64 -1.04 -2.54
C SER A 121 0.63 -0.12 -3.76
N SER A 122 0.36 -0.72 -4.93
CA SER A 122 0.14 0.02 -6.18
C SER A 122 -1.17 0.81 -6.22
N LEU A 123 -2.10 0.50 -5.30
CA LEU A 123 -3.43 1.12 -5.21
C LEU A 123 -3.47 2.10 -4.03
N VAL A 124 -3.63 3.38 -4.30
CA VAL A 124 -3.80 4.42 -3.26
C VAL A 124 -5.16 5.08 -3.42
N ILE A 125 -5.95 5.07 -2.35
CA ILE A 125 -7.24 5.75 -2.28
C ILE A 125 -7.00 7.16 -1.78
N VAL A 126 -7.53 8.15 -2.49
CA VAL A 126 -7.43 9.58 -2.19
C VAL A 126 -8.84 10.09 -1.94
N ASN A 127 -9.10 10.61 -0.75
CA ASN A 127 -10.40 11.11 -0.38
C ASN A 127 -10.49 12.63 -0.60
N ASN A 128 -11.15 13.06 -1.67
CA ASN A 128 -11.41 14.50 -1.89
C ASN A 128 -12.80 14.94 -1.41
N LEU A 129 -13.56 14.04 -0.78
CA LEU A 129 -14.84 14.34 -0.18
C LEU A 129 -14.66 15.19 1.08
N LYS A 130 -15.75 15.77 1.57
CA LYS A 130 -15.78 16.52 2.84
C LYS A 130 -16.02 15.65 4.08
N VAL A 131 -16.08 14.34 3.89
CA VAL A 131 -16.39 13.35 4.93
C VAL A 131 -15.34 12.26 4.95
N ALA A 132 -15.09 11.65 6.10
CA ALA A 132 -14.23 10.49 6.17
C ALA A 132 -14.87 9.30 5.44
N VAL A 133 -14.06 8.42 4.87
CA VAL A 133 -14.54 7.22 4.16
C VAL A 133 -13.90 5.98 4.72
N GLU A 134 -14.72 5.00 5.04
CA GLU A 134 -14.32 3.66 5.43
C GLU A 134 -14.30 2.72 4.24
N LEU A 135 -13.44 1.72 4.31
CA LEU A 135 -13.17 0.81 3.23
C LEU A 135 -13.27 -0.63 3.73
N TYR A 136 -13.79 -1.51 2.88
CA TYR A 136 -13.93 -2.93 3.19
C TYR A 136 -13.68 -3.75 1.93
N SER A 137 -12.89 -4.81 2.04
CA SER A 137 -12.58 -5.67 0.90
C SER A 137 -12.96 -7.12 1.14
N SER A 138 -13.85 -7.65 0.30
CA SER A 138 -14.40 -8.99 0.46
C SER A 138 -14.95 -9.53 -0.85
N ASP A 139 -14.94 -10.85 -0.98
CA ASP A 139 -15.55 -11.55 -2.11
C ASP A 139 -17.07 -11.39 -2.13
N GLN A 140 -17.68 -11.12 -0.97
CA GLN A 140 -19.11 -10.92 -0.81
C GLN A 140 -19.44 -9.49 -0.36
N PRO A 141 -20.64 -8.97 -0.70
CA PRO A 141 -21.08 -7.70 -0.17
C PRO A 141 -21.05 -7.65 1.36
N PRO A 142 -20.58 -6.56 1.97
CA PRO A 142 -20.56 -6.38 3.42
C PRO A 142 -21.96 -6.43 4.04
N SER A 143 -22.08 -7.03 5.22
CA SER A 143 -23.28 -6.89 6.05
C SER A 143 -23.37 -5.48 6.64
N VAL A 144 -24.56 -5.08 7.09
CA VAL A 144 -24.78 -3.77 7.71
C VAL A 144 -24.03 -3.66 9.05
N ASP A 145 -23.95 -4.76 9.80
CA ASP A 145 -23.41 -4.84 11.17
C ASP A 145 -21.95 -5.33 11.22
N LEU A 146 -21.13 -4.92 10.26
CA LEU A 146 -19.72 -5.27 10.23
C LEU A 146 -18.96 -4.68 11.42
N ASP A 147 -18.30 -5.57 12.17
CA ASP A 147 -17.46 -5.19 13.30
C ASP A 147 -16.37 -4.19 12.85
N ARG A 148 -16.05 -3.24 13.74
CA ARG A 148 -14.89 -2.35 13.57
C ARG A 148 -13.58 -3.13 13.60
N ALA A 149 -13.54 -4.27 14.27
CA ALA A 149 -12.36 -5.13 14.35
C ALA A 149 -12.19 -6.11 13.16
N ASP A 150 -13.09 -6.09 12.18
CA ASP A 150 -13.02 -7.01 11.05
C ASP A 150 -11.71 -6.79 10.25
N PRO A 151 -10.88 -7.83 10.04
CA PRO A 151 -9.63 -7.68 9.32
C PRO A 151 -9.84 -7.19 7.89
N GLN A 152 -10.96 -7.45 7.23
CA GLN A 152 -11.25 -6.98 5.88
C GLN A 152 -11.56 -5.49 5.79
N ARG A 153 -11.78 -4.82 6.93
CA ARG A 153 -12.00 -3.38 7.03
C ARG A 153 -10.67 -2.61 7.16
N PHE A 154 -10.60 -1.43 6.56
CA PHE A 154 -9.46 -0.53 6.67
C PHE A 154 -9.86 0.94 6.46
N GLY A 155 -8.97 1.87 6.83
CA GLY A 155 -9.32 3.28 7.00
C GLY A 155 -9.72 3.59 8.46
N PRO A 156 -10.46 4.69 8.71
CA PRO A 156 -11.03 5.63 7.75
C PRO A 156 -9.96 6.47 7.02
N VAL A 157 -10.29 6.96 5.83
CA VAL A 157 -9.52 7.97 5.11
C VAL A 157 -10.18 9.32 5.34
N ALA A 158 -9.52 10.22 6.07
CA ALA A 158 -10.08 11.54 6.37
C ALA A 158 -10.16 12.43 5.11
N PRO A 159 -10.98 13.51 5.13
CA PRO A 159 -11.04 14.49 4.04
C PRO A 159 -9.66 15.02 3.66
N GLY A 160 -9.34 15.00 2.36
CA GLY A 160 -8.06 15.45 1.79
C GLY A 160 -6.89 14.48 2.02
N GLN A 161 -7.09 13.36 2.70
CA GLN A 161 -6.04 12.37 2.95
C GLN A 161 -6.03 11.25 1.90
N SER A 162 -4.96 10.46 1.95
CA SER A 162 -4.82 9.27 1.12
C SER A 162 -4.35 8.08 1.93
N LEU A 163 -4.75 6.88 1.51
CA LEU A 163 -4.42 5.63 2.16
C LEU A 163 -4.09 4.57 1.10
N PRO A 164 -2.86 4.01 1.10
CA PRO A 164 -2.57 2.81 0.33
C PRO A 164 -3.44 1.64 0.80
N VAL A 165 -3.98 0.88 -0.15
CA VAL A 165 -4.80 -0.29 0.18
C VAL A 165 -3.91 -1.41 0.73
N PRO A 166 -4.29 -2.09 1.83
CA PRO A 166 -3.51 -3.19 2.38
C PRO A 166 -3.22 -4.27 1.35
N LEU A 167 -1.95 -4.68 1.21
CA LEU A 167 -1.53 -5.68 0.23
C LEU A 167 -2.24 -7.02 0.45
N ARG A 168 -2.51 -7.40 1.70
CA ARG A 168 -3.28 -8.62 1.99
C ARG A 168 -4.71 -8.58 1.48
N LEU A 169 -5.29 -7.40 1.21
CA LEU A 169 -6.68 -7.27 0.75
C LEU A 169 -6.79 -7.13 -0.76
N LEU A 170 -5.73 -6.70 -1.44
CA LEU A 170 -5.75 -6.46 -2.89
C LEU A 170 -6.09 -7.69 -3.73
N HIS A 171 -5.81 -8.90 -3.23
CA HIS A 171 -6.12 -10.14 -3.95
C HIS A 171 -7.61 -10.44 -4.07
N LEU A 172 -8.44 -9.84 -3.22
CA LEU A 172 -9.91 -9.99 -3.26
C LEU A 172 -10.52 -9.20 -4.43
N ASP A 173 -9.80 -8.20 -4.95
CA ASP A 173 -10.18 -7.37 -6.09
C ASP A 173 -11.60 -6.78 -6.02
N ARG A 174 -12.15 -6.63 -4.82
CA ARG A 174 -13.49 -6.10 -4.55
C ARG A 174 -13.43 -5.21 -3.33
N ILE A 175 -13.54 -3.90 -3.53
CA ILE A 175 -13.45 -2.89 -2.48
C ILE A 175 -14.75 -2.11 -2.45
N TYR A 176 -15.37 -2.14 -1.28
CA TYR A 176 -16.56 -1.40 -0.92
C TYR A 176 -16.17 -0.16 -0.13
N ILE A 177 -16.94 0.91 -0.30
CA ILE A 177 -16.74 2.17 0.42
C ILE A 177 -17.97 2.49 1.27
N ARG A 178 -17.78 3.20 2.37
CA ARG A 178 -18.86 3.79 3.15
C ARG A 178 -18.43 5.16 3.68
N PRO A 179 -19.14 6.25 3.35
CA PRO A 179 -18.89 7.53 4.00
C PRO A 179 -19.29 7.45 5.47
N ASP A 180 -18.51 8.09 6.34
CA ASP A 180 -18.82 8.26 7.77
C ASP A 180 -19.86 9.38 7.94
N GLN A 181 -21.05 9.15 7.39
CA GLN A 181 -22.20 10.04 7.52
C GLN A 181 -23.43 9.24 7.95
N GLY A 182 -23.74 9.30 9.25
CA GLY A 182 -24.99 8.79 9.80
C GLY A 182 -25.27 7.34 9.42
N SER A 183 -26.46 7.09 8.89
CA SER A 183 -27.03 5.76 8.70
C SER A 183 -26.87 5.23 7.25
N VAL A 184 -25.81 5.67 6.56
CA VAL A 184 -25.45 5.25 5.20
C VAL A 184 -24.83 3.85 5.21
N ARG A 185 -25.26 3.00 4.27
CA ARG A 185 -24.76 1.64 4.06
C ARG A 185 -23.48 1.64 3.21
N TRP A 186 -22.80 0.51 3.17
CA TRP A 186 -21.75 0.28 2.18
C TRP A 186 -22.25 0.46 0.75
N SER A 187 -21.33 0.75 -0.17
CA SER A 187 -21.65 0.88 -1.59
C SER A 187 -22.33 -0.39 -2.14
N GLU A 188 -23.32 -0.22 -3.00
CA GLU A 188 -24.04 -1.36 -3.59
C GLU A 188 -23.12 -2.20 -4.50
N THR A 189 -22.23 -1.51 -5.21
CA THR A 189 -21.23 -2.11 -6.08
C THR A 189 -19.82 -1.90 -5.51
N PRO A 190 -18.95 -2.92 -5.58
CA PRO A 190 -17.53 -2.73 -5.31
C PRO A 190 -16.84 -2.14 -6.54
N PHE A 191 -15.71 -1.48 -6.32
CA PHE A 191 -14.72 -1.28 -7.38
C PHE A 191 -13.61 -2.32 -7.28
N SER A 192 -12.93 -2.57 -8.40
CA SER A 192 -11.86 -3.57 -8.50
C SER A 192 -10.61 -2.97 -9.15
N VAL A 193 -9.42 -3.37 -8.70
CA VAL A 193 -8.15 -2.98 -9.34
C VAL A 193 -8.17 -3.39 -10.81
N THR A 194 -8.65 -4.60 -11.11
CA THR A 194 -8.76 -5.10 -12.48
C THR A 194 -9.70 -4.25 -13.32
N GLY A 195 -10.90 -3.93 -12.81
CA GLY A 195 -11.87 -3.10 -13.51
C GLY A 195 -11.33 -1.69 -13.78
N LEU A 196 -10.70 -1.11 -12.76
CA LEU A 196 -10.07 0.20 -12.87
C LEU A 196 -8.94 0.24 -13.90
N SER A 197 -8.10 -0.80 -13.96
CA SER A 197 -7.00 -0.87 -14.94
C SER A 197 -7.47 -0.86 -16.41
N ARG A 198 -8.75 -1.17 -16.64
CA ARG A 198 -9.39 -1.18 -17.96
C ARG A 198 -10.10 0.14 -18.29
N MET A 199 -10.27 1.03 -17.31
CA MET A 199 -10.90 2.33 -17.53
C MET A 199 -10.00 3.22 -18.38
N LYS A 200 -10.61 3.97 -19.29
CA LYS A 200 -9.91 4.99 -20.09
C LYS A 200 -9.67 6.23 -19.24
N SER A 201 -8.64 6.99 -19.60
CA SER A 201 -8.35 8.27 -18.95
C SER A 201 -9.58 9.19 -19.04
N GLY A 202 -10.02 9.70 -17.89
CA GLY A 202 -11.19 10.58 -17.78
C GLY A 202 -12.53 9.86 -17.55
N GLU A 203 -12.57 8.52 -17.64
CA GLU A 203 -13.75 7.76 -17.21
C GLU A 203 -13.89 7.82 -15.69
N SER A 204 -15.14 7.88 -15.22
CA SER A 204 -15.48 7.86 -13.79
C SER A 204 -16.51 6.75 -13.54
N MET A 205 -16.38 6.09 -12.40
CA MET A 205 -17.34 5.10 -11.91
C MET A 205 -18.20 5.75 -10.82
N LEU A 206 -19.51 5.54 -10.89
CA LEU A 206 -20.42 5.97 -9.84
C LEU A 206 -20.48 4.91 -8.74
N LEU A 207 -20.22 5.31 -7.50
CA LEU A 207 -20.45 4.51 -6.31
C LEU A 207 -21.66 5.05 -5.57
N GLN A 208 -22.66 4.20 -5.38
CA GLN A 208 -23.91 4.53 -4.71
C GLN A 208 -23.96 3.84 -3.34
N CYS A 209 -24.15 4.62 -2.29
CA CYS A 209 -24.35 4.14 -0.93
C CYS A 209 -25.77 4.53 -0.47
N LEU A 210 -26.62 3.55 -0.21
CA LEU A 210 -28.00 3.79 0.23
C LEU A 210 -28.06 4.17 1.71
N THR A 211 -29.03 4.99 2.08
CA THR A 211 -29.38 5.21 3.48
C THR A 211 -30.24 4.06 4.00
N THR A 212 -30.06 3.68 5.27
CA THR A 212 -30.93 2.68 5.94
C THR A 212 -32.36 3.20 6.08
N ASP A 213 -32.51 4.51 6.24
CA ASP A 213 -33.81 5.19 6.24
C ASP A 213 -33.85 6.24 5.13
N ARG A 214 -34.60 5.93 4.06
CA ARG A 214 -34.78 6.82 2.89
C ARG A 214 -35.50 8.12 3.23
N THR A 215 -36.09 8.23 4.43
CA THR A 215 -36.81 9.44 4.87
C THR A 215 -35.91 10.43 5.61
N VAL A 216 -34.76 9.97 6.13
CA VAL A 216 -33.90 10.77 7.03
C VAL A 216 -32.68 11.36 6.31
N ALA A 217 -32.19 10.73 5.24
CA ALA A 217 -31.04 11.24 4.49
C ALA A 217 -31.04 10.79 3.02
N PRO A 218 -30.49 11.62 2.10
CA PRO A 218 -30.34 11.26 0.70
C PRO A 218 -29.26 10.18 0.51
N ASN A 219 -29.39 9.39 -0.57
CA ASN A 219 -28.34 8.47 -1.00
C ASN A 219 -27.04 9.24 -1.22
N PHE A 220 -25.92 8.61 -0.86
CA PHE A 220 -24.60 9.17 -1.11
C PHE A 220 -24.08 8.65 -2.44
N PHE A 221 -23.72 9.57 -3.33
CA PHE A 221 -23.13 9.29 -4.62
C PHE A 221 -21.73 9.88 -4.65
N SER A 222 -20.74 9.08 -5.05
CA SER A 222 -19.39 9.57 -5.30
C SER A 222 -18.88 9.06 -6.63
N TYR A 223 -18.08 9.89 -7.29
CA TYR A 223 -17.39 9.52 -8.52
C TYR A 223 -15.98 9.06 -8.20
N PHE A 224 -15.61 7.95 -8.81
CA PHE A 224 -14.30 7.36 -8.66
C PHE A 224 -13.57 7.42 -10.00
N ASN A 225 -12.42 8.10 -10.06
CA ASN A 225 -11.58 8.09 -11.24
C ASN A 225 -10.19 7.50 -10.95
N GLY A 226 -9.56 6.95 -11.98
CA GLY A 226 -8.18 6.49 -11.93
C GLY A 226 -7.24 7.51 -12.55
N ALA A 227 -6.26 8.00 -11.78
CA ALA A 227 -5.12 8.73 -12.33
C ALA A 227 -3.97 7.75 -12.57
N PHE A 228 -3.75 7.41 -13.85
CA PHE A 228 -2.68 6.52 -14.29
C PHE A 228 -1.46 7.31 -14.76
N SER A 229 -0.30 7.09 -14.16
CA SER A 229 0.96 7.69 -14.64
C SER A 229 1.28 7.17 -16.06
N ASN A 230 1.53 8.10 -16.98
CA ASN A 230 1.54 7.96 -18.44
C ASN A 230 2.16 6.67 -19.04
N ARG A 231 1.48 6.15 -20.07
CA ARG A 231 1.91 5.40 -21.27
C ARG A 231 2.79 4.13 -21.18
N GLN A 232 3.27 3.67 -20.03
CA GLN A 232 4.02 2.39 -19.97
C GLN A 232 3.59 1.35 -18.92
N ALA A 233 2.65 1.65 -18.02
CA ALA A 233 1.88 0.64 -17.30
C ALA A 233 0.80 1.33 -16.44
N PRO A 234 -0.45 0.86 -16.43
CA PRO A 234 -1.55 1.49 -15.69
C PRO A 234 -1.45 1.38 -14.15
N LEU A 235 -0.32 0.98 -13.57
CA LEU A 235 -0.24 0.61 -12.13
C LEU A 235 0.96 1.18 -11.37
N ARG A 236 1.66 2.20 -11.90
CA ARG A 236 2.68 2.92 -11.10
C ARG A 236 1.99 3.83 -10.09
N GLY A 237 1.68 3.29 -8.91
CA GLY A 237 1.13 4.08 -7.80
C GLY A 237 -0.13 4.84 -8.20
N SER A 238 -1.05 4.11 -8.83
CA SER A 238 -2.30 4.66 -9.31
C SER A 238 -3.07 5.22 -8.12
N ARG A 239 -3.40 6.50 -8.24
CA ARG A 239 -4.21 7.22 -7.27
C ARG A 239 -5.63 7.17 -7.75
N PHE A 240 -6.52 6.82 -6.85
CA PHE A 240 -7.93 6.82 -7.13
C PHE A 240 -8.63 7.82 -6.27
N MET A 241 -9.31 8.74 -6.92
CA MET A 241 -9.87 9.91 -6.26
C MET A 241 -11.36 9.69 -6.08
N LEU A 242 -11.79 9.73 -4.82
CA LEU A 242 -13.18 9.88 -4.44
C LEU A 242 -13.53 11.36 -4.58
N MET A 243 -14.39 11.67 -5.55
CA MET A 243 -14.92 13.00 -5.84
C MET A 243 -16.37 13.13 -5.41
#